data_AF-E1WZP2-F1
#
_entry.id   AF-E1WZP2-F1
#
_cell.length_a   1.000
_cell.length_b   1.000
_cell.length_c   1.000
_cell.angle_alpha   90.00
_cell.angle_beta   90.00
_cell.angle_gamma   90.00
#
_symmetry.space_group_name_H-M   'P 1'
#
loop_
_entity.id
_entity.type
_entity.pdbx_description
1 polymer ?
#
loop_
_entity_poly.entity_id
_entity_poly.type
_entity_poly.pdbx_seq_one_letter_code
_entity_poly.pdbx_strand_id
1 'polypeptide(L)'
;MNFITKSKEIHQKYPNLLVAIFFSGGFLFDIFTLGQVDELANFFGHTIYIILLITSFLHLERKYDYQWLNKFALYQKDIFHFFAGSLLSGFAIFFFKSSSLSVSGLFILLILALLMANESPKLQSTGPVIKLILLQFCLSAFFIIYIPVIVGLMGVTIFLITLVLSAITLPIILTRLKHQAVLESKIIAVAMSFILLMGYITNLIPPVPLSVKKIGVYHNIEKSEGVYKLYKEKSFLDYFGLEGHSFKYKEGDKVFVFARIFAPKGFKENLYIQWEKWDKTWKISDKIPLSIKGGNLWGYRAFTYKKNYSDGLWRARVMSSDKREVARVEFSISPSKIQEREWNIITEE
;
A
#
# COMPACT_ATOMS: atom_id res chain seq x y z
N MET A 1 6.39 39.80 -13.52
CA MET A 1 6.06 39.30 -14.87
C MET A 1 7.13 38.36 -15.45
N ASN A 2 8.44 38.69 -15.35
CA ASN A 2 9.54 37.88 -15.92
C ASN A 2 9.68 36.44 -15.40
N PHE A 3 9.31 36.13 -14.15
CA PHE A 3 9.42 34.76 -13.63
C PHE A 3 8.40 33.80 -14.25
N ILE A 4 7.18 34.28 -14.50
CA ILE A 4 6.08 33.50 -15.08
C ILE A 4 6.36 33.20 -16.55
N THR A 5 6.88 34.17 -17.32
CA THR A 5 7.29 33.97 -18.71
C THR A 5 8.49 33.03 -18.83
N LYS A 6 9.51 33.19 -17.98
CA LYS A 6 10.71 32.35 -17.98
C LYS A 6 10.41 30.91 -17.55
N SER A 7 9.51 30.71 -16.58
CA SER A 7 8.98 29.39 -16.22
C SER A 7 8.28 28.71 -17.42
N LYS A 8 7.49 29.48 -18.19
CA LYS A 8 6.78 28.98 -19.37
C LYS A 8 7.73 28.60 -20.52
N GLU A 9 8.81 29.36 -20.74
CA GLU A 9 9.85 29.02 -21.72
C GLU A 9 10.59 27.72 -21.39
N ILE A 10 10.93 27.50 -20.11
CA ILE A 10 11.56 26.24 -19.68
C ILE A 10 10.56 25.08 -19.81
N HIS A 11 9.30 25.30 -19.47
CA HIS A 11 8.21 24.31 -19.65
C HIS A 11 8.00 23.92 -21.11
N GLN A 12 8.12 24.87 -22.04
CA GLN A 12 8.06 24.59 -23.49
C GLN A 12 9.33 23.91 -24.02
N LYS A 13 10.50 24.24 -23.47
CA LYS A 13 11.79 23.73 -23.95
C LYS A 13 12.10 22.31 -23.46
N TYR A 14 11.66 21.95 -22.24
CA TYR A 14 11.85 20.61 -21.66
C TYR A 14 10.60 20.10 -20.91
N PRO A 15 9.45 19.93 -21.60
CA PRO A 15 8.18 19.58 -20.95
C PRO A 15 8.27 18.25 -20.20
N ASN A 16 8.86 17.23 -20.82
CA ASN A 16 8.93 15.88 -20.24
C ASN A 16 9.89 15.79 -19.04
N LEU A 17 10.99 16.55 -19.06
CA LEU A 17 11.98 16.53 -17.98
C LEU A 17 11.44 17.23 -16.72
N LEU A 18 10.78 18.39 -16.89
CA LEU A 18 10.19 19.10 -15.76
C LEU A 18 9.06 18.29 -15.12
N VAL A 19 8.18 17.69 -15.94
CA VAL A 19 7.12 16.80 -15.43
C VAL A 19 7.74 15.65 -14.65
N ALA A 20 8.79 14.99 -15.18
CA ALA A 20 9.48 13.92 -14.46
C ALA A 20 10.13 14.36 -13.14
N ILE A 21 10.71 15.56 -13.07
CA ILE A 21 11.32 16.11 -11.85
C ILE A 21 10.26 16.45 -10.81
N PHE A 22 9.20 17.17 -11.19
CA PHE A 22 8.11 17.51 -10.27
C PHE A 22 7.39 16.25 -9.77
N PHE A 23 7.16 15.30 -10.66
CA PHE A 23 6.61 14.00 -10.33
C PHE A 23 7.47 13.25 -9.32
N SER A 24 8.75 13.04 -9.64
CA SER A 24 9.68 12.30 -8.77
C SER A 24 9.88 13.02 -7.45
N GLY A 25 9.96 14.35 -7.47
CA GLY A 25 10.08 15.18 -6.27
C GLY A 25 8.85 15.09 -5.36
N GLY A 26 7.65 15.17 -5.92
CA GLY A 26 6.39 15.01 -5.18
C GLY A 26 6.26 13.61 -4.59
N PHE A 27 6.55 12.57 -5.37
CA PHE A 27 6.53 11.19 -4.89
C PHE A 27 7.56 10.93 -3.78
N LEU A 28 8.79 11.45 -3.91
CA LEU A 28 9.80 11.38 -2.86
C LEU A 28 9.38 12.15 -1.61
N PHE A 29 8.79 13.34 -1.77
CA PHE A 29 8.25 14.12 -0.66
C PHE A 29 7.16 13.33 0.09
N ASP A 30 6.26 12.68 -0.63
CA ASP A 30 5.21 11.84 -0.04
C ASP A 30 5.80 10.63 0.70
N ILE A 31 6.89 10.02 0.19
CA ILE A 31 7.58 8.93 0.91
C ILE A 31 8.07 9.38 2.30
N PHE A 32 8.60 10.61 2.40
CA PHE A 32 9.14 11.15 3.64
C PHE A 32 8.09 11.76 4.57
N THR A 33 6.97 12.24 4.02
CA THR A 33 5.94 12.95 4.80
C THR A 33 4.74 12.09 5.17
N LEU A 34 4.38 11.08 4.36
CA LEU A 34 3.27 10.19 4.68
C LEU A 34 3.67 9.21 5.78
N GLY A 35 3.08 9.44 6.95
CA GLY A 35 3.19 8.58 8.11
C GLY A 35 2.35 7.30 7.99
N GLN A 36 1.63 6.98 9.06
CA GLN A 36 0.78 5.81 9.18
C GLN A 36 -0.61 6.06 8.59
N VAL A 37 -1.27 4.99 8.17
CA VAL A 37 -2.57 5.06 7.48
C VAL A 37 -3.71 5.52 8.41
N ASP A 38 -3.57 5.35 9.72
CA ASP A 38 -4.56 5.74 10.74
C ASP A 38 -4.31 7.13 11.34
N GLU A 39 -3.30 7.86 10.86
CA GLU A 39 -3.08 9.25 11.26
C GLU A 39 -4.20 10.15 10.72
N LEU A 40 -4.84 10.89 11.64
CA LEU A 40 -5.92 11.81 11.30
C LEU A 40 -5.49 12.87 10.28
N ALA A 41 -4.24 13.35 10.34
CA ALA A 41 -3.71 14.33 9.39
C ALA A 41 -3.76 13.81 7.95
N ASN A 42 -3.35 12.55 7.72
CA ASN A 42 -3.39 11.92 6.40
C ASN A 42 -4.85 11.72 5.94
N PHE A 43 -5.73 11.28 6.85
CA PHE A 43 -7.16 11.13 6.55
C PHE A 43 -7.81 12.46 6.14
N PHE A 44 -7.64 13.52 6.93
CA PHE A 44 -8.19 14.84 6.62
C PHE A 44 -7.57 15.44 5.35
N GLY A 45 -6.25 15.30 5.18
CA GLY A 45 -5.55 15.70 3.96
C GLY A 45 -6.14 15.04 2.72
N HIS A 46 -6.22 13.71 2.68
CA HIS A 46 -6.80 12.99 1.54
C HIS A 46 -8.30 13.27 1.36
N THR A 47 -9.05 13.53 2.44
CA THR A 47 -10.45 13.96 2.35
C THR A 47 -10.58 15.31 1.65
N ILE A 48 -9.76 16.28 2.03
CA ILE A 48 -9.70 17.60 1.37
C ILE A 48 -9.33 17.42 -0.10
N TYR A 49 -8.30 16.63 -0.41
CA TYR A 49 -7.88 16.39 -1.79
C TYR A 49 -8.97 15.69 -2.63
N ILE A 50 -9.72 14.73 -2.09
CA ILE A 50 -10.85 14.11 -2.79
C ILE A 50 -11.97 15.11 -3.05
N ILE A 51 -12.30 15.97 -2.08
CA ILE A 51 -13.29 17.04 -2.28
C ILE A 51 -12.81 18.02 -3.37
N LEU A 52 -11.53 18.40 -3.34
CA LEU A 52 -10.93 19.27 -4.36
C LEU A 52 -10.88 18.60 -5.75
N LEU A 53 -10.66 17.28 -5.81
CA LEU A 53 -10.70 16.52 -7.06
C LEU A 53 -12.13 16.45 -7.63
N ILE A 54 -13.14 16.18 -6.80
CA ILE A 54 -14.54 16.17 -7.21
C ILE A 54 -14.98 17.56 -7.69
N THR A 55 -14.66 18.60 -6.92
CA THR A 55 -15.01 19.98 -7.28
C THR A 55 -14.29 20.42 -8.56
N SER A 56 -12.98 20.15 -8.71
CA SER A 56 -12.29 20.45 -9.96
C SER A 56 -12.91 19.73 -11.16
N PHE A 57 -13.34 18.47 -11.01
CA PHE A 57 -14.08 17.75 -12.05
C PHE A 57 -15.41 18.41 -12.43
N LEU A 58 -16.22 18.81 -11.43
CA LEU A 58 -17.51 19.49 -11.65
C LEU A 58 -17.39 20.83 -12.35
N HIS A 59 -16.23 21.48 -12.23
CA HIS A 59 -15.94 22.77 -12.84
C HIS A 59 -15.13 22.66 -14.13
N LEU A 60 -14.80 21.45 -14.61
CA LEU A 60 -14.13 21.25 -15.89
C LEU A 60 -14.97 21.83 -17.03
N GLU A 61 -14.29 22.60 -17.90
CA GLU A 61 -14.87 23.18 -19.12
C GLU A 61 -15.98 24.20 -18.86
N ARG A 62 -16.18 24.60 -17.60
CA ARG A 62 -17.09 25.68 -17.22
C ARG A 62 -16.48 27.03 -17.58
N LYS A 63 -17.20 27.81 -18.38
CA LYS A 63 -16.86 29.22 -18.66
C LYS A 63 -17.36 30.10 -17.53
N TYR A 64 -16.56 31.10 -17.14
CA TYR A 64 -16.94 32.07 -16.12
C TYR A 64 -17.08 33.46 -16.75
N ASP A 65 -18.11 34.18 -16.34
CA ASP A 65 -18.39 35.53 -16.86
C ASP A 65 -17.40 36.57 -16.32
N TYR A 66 -16.83 36.36 -15.13
CA TYR A 66 -15.86 37.27 -14.54
C TYR A 66 -14.43 37.02 -15.04
N GLN A 67 -13.75 38.09 -15.48
CA GLN A 67 -12.40 38.02 -16.07
C GLN A 67 -11.33 37.42 -15.15
N TRP A 68 -11.42 37.64 -13.83
CA TRP A 68 -10.46 37.06 -12.87
C TRP A 68 -10.68 35.54 -12.71
N LEU A 69 -11.91 35.05 -12.84
CA LEU A 69 -12.24 33.62 -12.85
C LEU A 69 -11.81 32.93 -14.15
N ASN A 70 -11.72 33.66 -15.26
CA ASN A 70 -11.16 33.13 -16.51
C ASN A 70 -9.67 32.81 -16.42
N LYS A 71 -8.93 33.42 -15.48
CA LYS A 71 -7.55 32.98 -15.17
C LYS A 71 -7.53 31.60 -14.55
N PHE A 72 -8.48 31.26 -13.69
CA PHE A 72 -8.63 29.90 -13.15
C PHE A 72 -9.10 28.92 -14.23
N ALA A 73 -9.94 29.36 -15.17
CA ALA A 73 -10.40 28.52 -16.27
C ALA A 73 -9.26 27.95 -17.13
N LEU A 74 -8.17 28.73 -17.29
CA LEU A 74 -6.97 28.31 -18.03
C LEU A 74 -6.26 27.10 -17.41
N TYR A 75 -6.32 26.92 -16.09
CA TYR A 75 -5.58 25.89 -15.35
C TYR A 75 -6.48 24.76 -14.83
N GLN A 76 -7.77 24.71 -15.21
CA GLN A 76 -8.71 23.70 -14.68
C GLN A 76 -8.23 22.26 -14.86
N LYS A 77 -7.65 21.93 -16.03
CA LYS A 77 -7.13 20.60 -16.33
C LYS A 77 -5.91 20.29 -15.46
N ASP A 78 -4.97 21.22 -15.38
CA ASP A 78 -3.75 21.06 -14.59
C ASP A 78 -4.09 20.88 -13.10
N ILE A 79 -5.05 21.64 -12.59
CA ILE A 79 -5.53 21.53 -11.20
C ILE A 79 -6.14 20.15 -10.94
N PHE A 80 -7.00 19.66 -11.85
CA PHE A 80 -7.59 18.33 -11.73
C PHE A 80 -6.50 17.24 -11.69
N HIS A 81 -5.55 17.28 -12.63
CA HIS A 81 -4.49 16.29 -12.72
C HIS A 81 -3.50 16.38 -11.56
N PHE A 82 -3.25 17.57 -11.03
CA PHE A 82 -2.47 17.76 -9.81
C PHE A 82 -3.12 17.04 -8.62
N PHE A 83 -4.40 17.28 -8.34
CA PHE A 83 -5.08 16.61 -7.21
C PHE A 83 -5.17 15.09 -7.40
N ALA A 84 -5.43 14.63 -8.63
CA ALA A 84 -5.47 13.21 -8.93
C ALA A 84 -4.09 12.56 -8.74
N GLY A 85 -3.03 13.21 -9.22
CA GLY A 85 -1.64 12.76 -9.09
C GLY A 85 -1.20 12.67 -7.63
N SER A 86 -1.47 13.69 -6.82
CA SER A 86 -1.15 13.67 -5.38
C SER A 86 -1.87 12.54 -4.64
N LEU A 87 -3.15 12.30 -4.94
CA LEU A 87 -3.90 11.20 -4.33
C LEU A 87 -3.35 9.83 -4.78
N LEU A 88 -3.10 9.65 -6.07
CA LEU A 88 -2.51 8.42 -6.60
C LEU A 88 -1.14 8.12 -5.99
N SER A 89 -0.30 9.15 -5.80
CA SER A 89 1.00 9.06 -5.14
C SER A 89 0.85 8.54 -3.70
N GLY A 90 0.00 9.21 -2.89
CA GLY A 90 -0.22 8.79 -1.51
C GLY A 90 -0.85 7.40 -1.38
N PHE A 91 -1.79 7.05 -2.26
CA PHE A 91 -2.39 5.72 -2.29
C PHE A 91 -1.39 4.65 -2.72
N ALA A 92 -0.52 4.91 -3.70
CA ALA A 92 0.54 3.99 -4.09
C ALA A 92 1.43 3.64 -2.89
N ILE A 93 1.80 4.63 -2.09
CA ILE A 93 2.63 4.46 -0.90
C ILE A 93 1.91 3.63 0.17
N PHE A 94 0.63 3.89 0.44
CA PHE A 94 -0.13 3.08 1.41
C PHE A 94 -0.33 1.65 0.94
N PHE A 95 -0.68 1.42 -0.32
CA PHE A 95 -0.80 0.07 -0.88
C PHE A 95 0.54 -0.67 -0.87
N PHE A 96 1.64 0.02 -1.19
CA PHE A 96 2.98 -0.54 -1.11
C PHE A 96 3.37 -0.94 0.31
N LYS A 97 3.12 -0.07 1.31
CA LYS A 97 3.40 -0.36 2.72
C LYS A 97 2.55 -1.52 3.26
N SER A 98 1.40 -1.81 2.65
CA SER A 98 0.40 -2.75 3.17
C SER A 98 0.52 -4.22 2.75
N SER A 99 1.45 -4.59 1.86
CA SER A 99 1.60 -5.99 1.43
C SER A 99 2.99 -6.31 0.92
N SER A 100 3.29 -7.60 0.79
CA SER A 100 4.48 -8.05 0.07
C SER A 100 4.36 -7.71 -1.42
N LEU A 101 5.46 -7.21 -2.01
CA LEU A 101 5.55 -6.92 -3.45
C LEU A 101 5.25 -8.15 -4.30
N SER A 102 5.50 -9.35 -3.77
CA SER A 102 5.32 -10.59 -4.51
C SER A 102 3.86 -10.98 -4.75
N VAL A 103 2.94 -10.46 -3.94
CA VAL A 103 1.50 -10.71 -4.08
C VAL A 103 0.80 -9.52 -4.72
N SER A 104 1.11 -8.31 -4.25
CA SER A 104 0.41 -7.09 -4.69
C SER A 104 1.17 -6.27 -5.73
N GLY A 105 2.31 -6.77 -6.22
CA GLY A 105 3.20 -6.03 -7.13
C GLY A 105 2.53 -5.58 -8.43
N LEU A 106 1.64 -6.40 -9.00
CA LEU A 106 0.90 -6.03 -10.21
C LEU A 106 -0.07 -4.87 -9.97
N PHE A 107 -0.76 -4.85 -8.82
CA PHE A 107 -1.67 -3.77 -8.46
C PHE A 107 -0.91 -2.47 -8.14
N ILE A 108 0.23 -2.58 -7.46
CA ILE A 108 1.12 -1.44 -7.21
C ILE A 108 1.64 -0.89 -8.55
N LEU A 109 2.07 -1.75 -9.47
CA LEU A 109 2.51 -1.35 -10.80
C LEU A 109 1.39 -0.68 -11.59
N LEU A 110 0.15 -1.19 -11.48
CA LEU A 110 -1.03 -0.55 -12.07
C LEU A 110 -1.22 0.88 -11.56
N ILE A 111 -1.13 1.11 -10.25
CA ILE A 111 -1.25 2.45 -9.67
C ILE A 111 -0.12 3.36 -10.14
N LEU A 112 1.13 2.87 -10.14
CA LEU A 112 2.27 3.63 -10.63
C LEU A 112 2.12 3.97 -12.13
N ALA A 113 1.60 3.04 -12.93
CA ALA A 113 1.30 3.28 -14.34
C ALA A 113 0.18 4.32 -14.52
N LEU A 114 -0.88 4.27 -13.71
CA LEU A 114 -1.94 5.29 -13.71
C LEU A 114 -1.41 6.66 -13.31
N LEU A 115 -0.52 6.70 -12.31
CA LEU A 115 0.15 7.90 -11.83
C LEU A 115 1.05 8.51 -12.91
N MET A 116 1.87 7.70 -13.58
CA MET A 116 2.67 8.16 -14.73
C MET A 116 1.79 8.60 -15.91
N ALA A 117 0.69 7.88 -16.16
CA ALA A 117 -0.25 8.23 -17.21
C ALA A 117 -0.97 9.57 -16.92
N ASN A 118 -1.32 9.84 -15.67
CA ASN A 118 -1.93 11.11 -15.22
C ASN A 118 -1.06 12.32 -15.55
N GLU A 119 0.26 12.18 -15.43
CA GLU A 119 1.22 13.23 -15.76
C GLU A 119 1.47 13.38 -17.27
N SER A 120 1.02 12.43 -18.10
CA SER A 120 1.27 12.47 -19.53
C SER A 120 0.41 13.55 -20.23
N PRO A 121 0.99 14.39 -21.10
CA PRO A 121 0.23 15.41 -21.85
C PRO A 121 -0.91 14.81 -22.69
N LYS A 122 -0.71 13.58 -23.18
CA LYS A 122 -1.71 12.84 -23.94
C LYS A 122 -2.96 12.56 -23.09
N LEU A 123 -2.80 12.05 -21.87
CA LEU A 123 -3.95 11.79 -20.99
C LEU A 123 -4.61 13.08 -20.53
N GLN A 124 -3.81 14.11 -20.22
CA GLN A 124 -4.31 15.42 -19.75
C GLN A 124 -5.19 16.12 -20.78
N SER A 125 -4.83 15.99 -22.07
CA SER A 125 -5.61 16.52 -23.18
C SER A 125 -6.86 15.69 -23.51
N THR A 126 -7.00 14.46 -22.98
CA THR A 126 -8.11 13.57 -23.30
C THR A 126 -9.43 14.01 -22.61
N GLY A 127 -10.56 13.60 -23.19
CA GLY A 127 -11.91 14.00 -22.80
C GLY A 127 -12.32 13.65 -21.35
N PRO A 128 -13.50 14.13 -20.92
CA PRO A 128 -13.97 14.06 -19.54
C PRO A 128 -14.17 12.62 -19.02
N VAL A 129 -14.39 11.64 -19.89
CA VAL A 129 -14.56 10.23 -19.52
C VAL A 129 -13.32 9.67 -18.82
N ILE A 130 -12.11 9.96 -19.33
CA ILE A 130 -10.87 9.49 -18.68
C ILE A 130 -10.71 10.13 -17.30
N LYS A 131 -11.00 11.42 -17.19
CA LYS A 131 -10.96 12.15 -15.91
C LYS A 131 -11.96 11.55 -14.92
N LEU A 132 -13.13 11.14 -15.39
CA LEU A 132 -14.14 10.47 -14.58
C LEU A 132 -13.68 9.07 -14.11
N ILE A 133 -13.03 8.29 -14.98
CA ILE A 133 -12.42 6.99 -14.61
C ILE A 133 -11.37 7.20 -13.52
N LEU A 134 -10.49 8.18 -13.69
CA LEU A 134 -9.43 8.49 -12.73
C LEU A 134 -10.00 8.95 -11.39
N LEU A 135 -11.00 9.83 -11.41
CA LEU A 135 -11.71 10.27 -10.21
C LEU A 135 -12.37 9.08 -9.49
N GLN A 136 -13.07 8.20 -10.22
CA GLN A 136 -13.70 7.02 -9.63
C GLN A 136 -12.67 6.07 -9.02
N PHE A 137 -11.50 5.90 -9.67
CA PHE A 137 -10.41 5.10 -9.12
C PHE A 137 -9.90 5.70 -7.80
N CYS A 138 -9.59 7.00 -7.76
CA CYS A 138 -9.14 7.68 -6.56
C CYS A 138 -10.17 7.58 -5.43
N LEU A 139 -11.46 7.75 -5.73
CA LEU A 139 -12.53 7.61 -4.74
C LEU A 139 -12.64 6.18 -4.19
N SER A 140 -12.50 5.18 -5.07
CA SER A 140 -12.53 3.77 -4.67
C SER A 140 -11.32 3.41 -3.80
N ALA A 141 -10.13 3.86 -4.20
CA ALA A 141 -8.90 3.68 -3.42
C ALA A 141 -9.00 4.36 -2.04
N PHE A 142 -9.53 5.58 -1.98
CA PHE A 142 -9.79 6.28 -0.72
C PHE A 142 -10.66 5.45 0.23
N PHE A 143 -11.80 4.93 -0.24
CA PHE A 143 -12.66 4.11 0.60
C PHE A 143 -12.04 2.76 0.97
N ILE A 144 -11.32 2.10 0.05
CA ILE A 144 -10.59 0.85 0.32
C ILE A 144 -9.58 1.03 1.44
N ILE A 145 -8.93 2.19 1.49
CA ILE A 145 -7.95 2.50 2.52
C ILE A 145 -8.64 2.84 3.85
N TYR A 146 -9.61 3.75 3.83
CA TYR A 146 -10.10 4.38 5.07
C TYR A 146 -11.30 3.70 5.72
N ILE A 147 -12.18 3.02 4.98
CA ILE A 147 -13.32 2.31 5.60
C ILE A 147 -12.85 1.22 6.58
N PRO A 148 -11.90 0.32 6.23
CA PRO A 148 -11.38 -0.66 7.17
C PRO A 148 -10.70 -0.05 8.40
N VAL A 149 -10.04 1.10 8.23
CA VAL A 149 -9.41 1.85 9.33
C VAL A 149 -10.45 2.39 10.30
N ILE A 150 -11.51 3.04 9.79
CA ILE A 150 -12.57 3.63 10.60
C ILE A 150 -13.39 2.54 11.30
N VAL A 151 -13.73 1.46 10.60
CA VAL A 151 -14.54 0.35 11.14
C VAL A 151 -13.72 -0.51 12.09
N GLY A 152 -12.40 -0.59 11.92
CA GLY A 152 -11.53 -1.43 12.73
C GLY A 152 -11.61 -2.93 12.39
N LEU A 153 -12.12 -3.26 11.20
CA LEU A 153 -12.31 -4.63 10.71
C LEU A 153 -11.87 -4.73 9.24
N MET A 154 -11.41 -5.91 8.83
CA MET A 154 -11.19 -6.24 7.42
C MET A 154 -11.91 -7.54 7.03
N GLY A 155 -11.88 -7.85 5.74
CA GLY A 155 -12.50 -9.04 5.17
C GLY A 155 -13.46 -8.73 4.03
N VAL A 156 -14.00 -9.78 3.43
CA VAL A 156 -14.85 -9.72 2.23
C VAL A 156 -16.05 -8.79 2.45
N THR A 157 -16.71 -8.91 3.61
CA THR A 157 -17.90 -8.11 3.92
C THR A 157 -17.60 -6.62 3.94
N ILE A 158 -16.52 -6.21 4.64
CA ILE A 158 -16.11 -4.81 4.71
C ILE A 158 -15.71 -4.31 3.32
N PHE A 159 -14.98 -5.13 2.56
CA PHE A 159 -14.59 -4.79 1.19
C PHE A 159 -15.79 -4.59 0.26
N LEU A 160 -16.82 -5.44 0.34
CA LEU A 160 -18.05 -5.26 -0.45
C LEU A 160 -18.81 -3.99 -0.07
N ILE A 161 -18.92 -3.69 1.23
CA ILE A 161 -19.54 -2.43 1.71
C ILE A 161 -18.77 -1.23 1.15
N THR A 162 -17.45 -1.25 1.24
CA THR A 162 -16.56 -0.25 0.66
C THR A 162 -16.81 -0.05 -0.84
N LEU A 163 -16.89 -1.13 -1.62
CA LEU A 163 -17.15 -1.04 -3.06
C LEU A 163 -18.52 -0.41 -3.34
N VAL A 164 -19.57 -0.83 -2.62
CA VAL A 164 -20.91 -0.25 -2.76
C VAL A 164 -20.90 1.24 -2.44
N LEU A 165 -20.30 1.64 -1.31
CA LEU A 165 -20.17 3.06 -0.94
C LEU A 165 -19.44 3.85 -2.03
N SER A 166 -18.28 3.35 -2.49
CA SER A 166 -17.52 4.00 -3.56
C SER A 166 -18.30 4.13 -4.87
N ALA A 167 -19.12 3.13 -5.20
CA ALA A 167 -19.86 3.09 -6.45
C ALA A 167 -21.05 4.04 -6.45
N ILE A 168 -21.68 4.30 -5.30
CA ILE A 168 -22.86 5.16 -5.21
C ILE A 168 -22.49 6.63 -4.98
N THR A 169 -21.39 6.92 -4.28
CA THR A 169 -21.05 8.29 -3.85
C THR A 169 -20.97 9.26 -5.02
N LEU A 170 -20.17 8.96 -6.06
CA LEU A 170 -19.98 9.87 -7.18
C LEU A 170 -21.26 10.02 -8.04
N PRO A 171 -21.96 8.93 -8.45
CA PRO A 171 -23.23 9.05 -9.15
C PRO A 171 -24.30 9.84 -8.39
N ILE A 172 -24.39 9.70 -7.06
CA ILE A 172 -25.33 10.48 -6.25
C ILE A 172 -24.98 11.97 -6.32
N ILE A 173 -23.72 12.34 -6.14
CA ILE A 173 -23.26 13.74 -6.22
C ILE A 173 -23.60 14.32 -7.60
N LEU A 174 -23.24 13.63 -8.68
CA LEU A 174 -23.50 14.10 -10.04
C LEU A 174 -25.01 14.20 -10.34
N THR A 175 -25.82 13.27 -9.84
CA THR A 175 -27.28 13.30 -10.02
C THR A 175 -27.89 14.50 -9.29
N ARG A 176 -27.47 14.76 -8.06
CA ARG A 176 -27.95 15.90 -7.25
C ARG A 176 -27.60 17.24 -7.90
N LEU A 177 -26.44 17.32 -8.55
CA LEU A 177 -25.97 18.50 -9.25
C LEU A 177 -26.43 18.59 -10.71
N LYS A 178 -27.25 17.62 -11.18
CA LYS A 178 -27.74 17.53 -12.57
C LYS A 178 -26.61 17.59 -13.61
N HIS A 179 -25.46 17.00 -13.29
CA HIS A 179 -24.31 16.98 -14.18
C HIS A 179 -24.55 16.05 -15.38
N GLN A 180 -24.02 16.40 -16.55
CA GLN A 180 -24.22 15.62 -17.78
C GLN A 180 -23.65 14.18 -17.70
N ALA A 181 -22.57 14.01 -16.94
CA ALA A 181 -21.84 12.74 -16.84
C ALA A 181 -22.46 11.69 -15.88
N VAL A 182 -23.74 11.79 -15.53
CA VAL A 182 -24.39 10.88 -14.57
C VAL A 182 -24.40 9.44 -15.08
N LEU A 183 -24.74 9.22 -16.35
CA LEU A 183 -24.84 7.87 -16.90
C LEU A 183 -23.48 7.19 -16.94
N GLU A 184 -22.48 7.91 -17.44
CA GLU A 184 -21.08 7.49 -17.49
C GLU A 184 -20.56 7.17 -16.10
N SER A 185 -20.87 8.00 -15.10
CA SER A 185 -20.43 7.76 -13.72
C SER A 185 -20.98 6.46 -13.14
N LYS A 186 -22.24 6.11 -13.45
CA LYS A 186 -22.85 4.84 -13.00
C LYS A 186 -22.17 3.65 -13.66
N ILE A 187 -21.95 3.71 -14.97
CA ILE A 187 -21.31 2.64 -15.75
C ILE A 187 -19.87 2.44 -15.26
N ILE A 188 -19.10 3.52 -15.15
CA ILE A 188 -17.71 3.50 -14.69
C ILE A 188 -17.63 3.00 -13.25
N ALA A 189 -18.52 3.43 -12.35
CA ALA A 189 -18.57 2.96 -10.98
C ALA A 189 -18.78 1.44 -10.90
N VAL A 190 -19.79 0.91 -11.60
CA VAL A 190 -20.06 -0.54 -11.63
C VAL A 190 -18.89 -1.32 -12.23
N ALA A 191 -18.35 -0.85 -13.37
CA ALA A 191 -17.21 -1.49 -14.02
C ALA A 191 -15.97 -1.49 -13.10
N MET A 192 -15.68 -0.37 -12.45
CA MET A 192 -14.57 -0.24 -11.51
C MET A 192 -14.75 -1.16 -10.30
N SER A 193 -15.95 -1.23 -9.72
CA SER A 193 -16.25 -2.15 -8.62
C SER A 193 -16.05 -3.62 -9.03
N PHE A 194 -16.44 -4.01 -10.25
CA PHE A 194 -16.22 -5.36 -10.75
C PHE A 194 -14.72 -5.67 -10.92
N ILE A 195 -13.95 -4.75 -11.49
CA ILE A 195 -12.48 -4.89 -11.64
C ILE A 195 -11.81 -5.03 -10.27
N LEU A 196 -12.17 -4.15 -9.32
CA LEU A 196 -11.61 -4.18 -7.96
C LEU A 196 -12.04 -5.43 -7.19
N LEU A 197 -13.27 -5.92 -7.39
CA LEU A 197 -13.73 -7.19 -6.82
C LEU A 197 -12.90 -8.36 -7.35
N MET A 198 -12.64 -8.41 -8.65
CA MET A 198 -11.77 -9.43 -9.24
C MET A 198 -10.37 -9.33 -8.65
N GLY A 199 -9.79 -8.14 -8.57
CA GLY A 199 -8.48 -7.90 -7.95
C GLY A 199 -8.44 -8.30 -6.47
N TYR A 200 -9.54 -8.15 -5.74
CA TYR A 200 -9.64 -8.61 -4.36
C TYR A 200 -9.66 -10.14 -4.27
N ILE A 201 -10.49 -10.81 -5.07
CA ILE A 201 -10.62 -12.29 -5.07
C ILE A 201 -9.31 -12.97 -5.51
N THR A 202 -8.59 -12.37 -6.46
CA THR A 202 -7.28 -12.89 -6.92
C THR A 202 -6.11 -12.50 -6.01
N ASN A 203 -6.37 -11.87 -4.85
CA ASN A 203 -5.37 -11.36 -3.91
C ASN A 203 -4.39 -10.32 -4.50
N LEU A 204 -4.75 -9.64 -5.59
CA LEU A 204 -3.92 -8.59 -6.18
C LEU A 204 -3.94 -7.31 -5.34
N ILE A 205 -5.08 -7.00 -4.69
CA ILE A 205 -5.20 -5.82 -3.84
C ILE A 205 -4.56 -6.09 -2.47
N PRO A 206 -3.64 -5.25 -1.98
CA PRO A 206 -3.09 -5.36 -0.62
C PRO A 206 -4.16 -5.45 0.47
N PRO A 207 -3.96 -6.23 1.54
CA PRO A 207 -4.81 -6.18 2.73
C PRO A 207 -4.54 -4.92 3.57
N VAL A 208 -5.05 -3.78 3.11
CA VAL A 208 -5.07 -2.52 3.88
C VAL A 208 -6.05 -2.68 5.06
N PRO A 209 -5.74 -2.24 6.30
CA PRO A 209 -4.70 -1.28 6.71
C PRO A 209 -3.46 -1.87 7.38
N LEU A 210 -3.24 -3.18 7.28
CA LEU A 210 -2.07 -3.81 7.87
C LEU A 210 -0.81 -3.37 7.13
N SER A 211 0.30 -3.18 7.82
CA SER A 211 1.61 -2.99 7.18
C SER A 211 2.71 -3.72 7.92
N VAL A 212 3.65 -4.30 7.19
CA VAL A 212 4.78 -5.02 7.78
C VAL A 212 5.87 -4.02 8.10
N LYS A 213 6.29 -3.97 9.35
CA LYS A 213 7.42 -3.14 9.79
C LYS A 213 8.72 -3.94 9.82
N LYS A 214 8.63 -5.22 10.18
CA LYS A 214 9.76 -6.15 10.21
C LYS A 214 9.29 -7.58 10.07
N ILE A 215 10.05 -8.40 9.35
CA ILE A 215 9.88 -9.85 9.36
C ILE A 215 11.26 -10.49 9.20
N GLY A 216 11.51 -11.59 9.91
CA GLY A 216 12.81 -12.24 9.86
C GLY A 216 12.83 -13.61 10.52
N VAL A 217 13.91 -14.35 10.22
CA VAL A 217 14.20 -15.67 10.77
C VAL A 217 15.35 -15.55 11.77
N TYR A 218 15.20 -16.18 12.93
CA TYR A 218 16.10 -16.06 14.07
C TYR A 218 16.34 -17.42 14.73
N HIS A 219 17.46 -17.57 15.41
CA HIS A 219 17.83 -18.77 16.17
C HIS A 219 17.25 -18.78 17.57
N ASN A 220 17.03 -17.61 18.15
CA ASN A 220 16.38 -17.46 19.44
C ASN A 220 15.65 -16.12 19.53
N ILE A 221 14.60 -16.09 20.35
CA ILE A 221 13.88 -14.87 20.70
C ILE A 221 13.69 -14.87 22.22
N GLU A 222 14.25 -13.87 22.88
CA GLU A 222 14.02 -13.61 24.30
C GLU A 222 13.10 -12.41 24.43
N LYS A 223 12.06 -12.56 25.25
CA LYS A 223 11.10 -11.50 25.55
C LYS A 223 11.24 -11.10 27.01
N SER A 224 11.63 -9.87 27.27
CA SER A 224 11.70 -9.30 28.61
C SER A 224 11.03 -7.92 28.61
N GLU A 225 10.04 -7.73 29.48
CA GLU A 225 9.38 -6.42 29.70
C GLU A 225 8.87 -5.72 28.42
N GLY A 226 8.47 -6.50 27.40
CA GLY A 226 7.96 -5.97 26.13
C GLY A 226 9.03 -5.76 25.06
N VAL A 227 10.31 -5.86 25.43
CA VAL A 227 11.47 -5.82 24.52
C VAL A 227 11.75 -7.24 24.00
N TYR A 228 12.02 -7.35 22.70
CA TYR A 228 12.38 -8.61 22.04
C TYR A 228 13.84 -8.56 21.64
N LYS A 229 14.65 -9.49 22.15
CA LYS A 229 16.02 -9.73 21.69
C LYS A 229 16.00 -10.84 20.65
N LEU A 230 16.32 -10.49 19.41
CA LEU A 230 16.30 -11.37 18.27
C LEU A 230 17.72 -11.82 17.95
N TYR A 231 18.00 -13.11 18.11
CA TYR A 231 19.33 -13.68 17.90
C TYR A 231 19.45 -14.19 16.46
N LYS A 232 20.35 -13.56 15.69
CA LYS A 232 20.70 -13.98 14.34
C LYS A 232 22.19 -14.30 14.30
N GLU A 233 22.60 -15.36 13.61
CA GLU A 233 24.03 -15.58 13.35
C GLU A 233 24.58 -14.44 12.48
N LYS A 234 25.76 -13.91 12.82
CA LYS A 234 26.43 -12.93 11.97
C LYS A 234 26.79 -13.58 10.63
N SER A 235 26.47 -12.88 9.55
CA SER A 235 26.92 -13.22 8.22
C SER A 235 27.72 -12.07 7.64
N PHE A 236 28.89 -12.35 7.05
CA PHE A 236 29.64 -11.35 6.30
C PHE A 236 28.83 -10.74 5.15
N LEU A 237 27.90 -11.52 4.59
CA LEU A 237 26.97 -11.07 3.54
C LEU A 237 25.93 -10.06 4.05
N ASP A 238 25.61 -10.07 5.35
CA ASP A 238 24.69 -9.09 5.95
C ASP A 238 25.27 -7.66 5.86
N TYR A 239 26.61 -7.52 5.84
CA TYR A 239 27.29 -6.22 5.70
C TYR A 239 27.12 -5.61 4.30
N PHE A 240 26.89 -6.45 3.28
CA PHE A 240 26.67 -6.02 1.89
C PHE A 240 25.18 -5.90 1.53
N GLY A 241 24.26 -6.09 2.49
CA GLY A 241 22.82 -6.09 2.23
C GLY A 241 22.35 -7.26 1.36
N LEU A 242 23.22 -8.26 1.13
CA LEU A 242 22.86 -9.51 0.48
C LEU A 242 22.33 -10.43 1.57
N GLU A 243 21.10 -10.19 2.03
CA GLU A 243 20.41 -11.05 2.98
C GLU A 243 20.18 -12.43 2.36
N GLY A 244 21.21 -13.28 2.39
CA GLY A 244 21.06 -14.71 2.23
C GLY A 244 20.28 -15.17 3.46
N HIS A 245 18.97 -15.32 3.33
CA HIS A 245 18.12 -15.91 4.35
C HIS A 245 18.46 -17.41 4.50
N SER A 246 19.67 -17.73 4.94
CA SER A 246 20.12 -19.09 5.22
C SER A 246 20.16 -19.29 6.73
N PHE A 247 19.29 -20.15 7.23
CA PHE A 247 19.28 -20.61 8.61
C PHE A 247 20.19 -21.84 8.73
N LYS A 248 21.30 -21.68 9.45
CA LYS A 248 22.24 -22.76 9.74
C LYS A 248 21.94 -23.35 11.12
N TYR A 249 21.52 -24.61 11.17
CA TYR A 249 21.10 -25.24 12.41
C TYR A 249 22.16 -26.18 13.00
N LYS A 250 22.15 -26.33 14.32
CA LYS A 250 22.80 -27.39 15.09
C LYS A 250 21.71 -28.26 15.71
N GLU A 251 22.04 -29.49 16.11
CA GLU A 251 21.07 -30.37 16.77
C GLU A 251 20.42 -29.70 17.99
N GLY A 252 19.09 -29.76 18.06
CA GLY A 252 18.30 -29.12 19.13
C GLY A 252 17.91 -27.65 18.87
N ASP A 253 18.45 -27.01 17.83
CA ASP A 253 18.04 -25.65 17.46
C ASP A 253 16.56 -25.56 17.09
N LYS A 254 16.00 -24.37 17.27
CA LYS A 254 14.66 -24.04 16.80
C LYS A 254 14.75 -22.91 15.80
N VAL A 255 13.89 -22.95 14.79
CA VAL A 255 13.74 -21.85 13.84
C VAL A 255 12.67 -20.93 14.39
N PHE A 256 13.00 -19.69 14.70
CA PHE A 256 12.04 -18.67 15.08
C PHE A 256 11.74 -17.76 13.91
N VAL A 257 10.47 -17.44 13.71
CA VAL A 257 10.04 -16.38 12.79
C VAL A 257 9.41 -15.29 13.63
N PHE A 258 9.95 -14.08 13.52
CA PHE A 258 9.42 -12.89 14.15
C PHE A 258 8.82 -11.99 13.08
N ALA A 259 7.67 -11.40 13.39
CA ALA A 259 7.03 -10.38 12.58
C ALA A 259 6.56 -9.23 13.47
N ARG A 260 6.83 -8.01 13.01
CA ARG A 260 6.29 -6.76 13.53
C ARG A 260 5.32 -6.20 12.49
N ILE A 261 4.04 -6.21 12.84
CA ILE A 261 2.94 -5.88 11.93
C ILE A 261 2.20 -4.71 12.55
N PHE A 262 2.19 -3.58 11.86
CA PHE A 262 1.34 -2.47 12.24
C PHE A 262 -0.13 -2.78 11.91
N ALA A 263 -1.03 -2.45 12.84
CA ALA A 263 -2.45 -2.29 12.55
C ALA A 263 -2.98 -1.06 13.29
N PRO A 264 -4.03 -0.41 12.75
CA PRO A 264 -4.65 0.76 13.38
C PRO A 264 -5.12 0.51 14.81
N LYS A 265 -5.22 1.60 15.59
CA LYS A 265 -5.76 1.53 16.94
C LYS A 265 -7.19 0.97 16.94
N GLY A 266 -7.43 -0.05 17.77
CA GLY A 266 -8.75 -0.71 17.88
C GLY A 266 -9.07 -1.73 16.77
N PHE A 267 -8.15 -1.95 15.83
CA PHE A 267 -8.31 -2.92 14.75
C PHE A 267 -8.31 -4.36 15.30
N LYS A 268 -9.34 -5.13 14.95
CA LYS A 268 -9.51 -6.52 15.38
C LYS A 268 -9.32 -7.46 14.20
N GLU A 269 -8.19 -8.15 14.17
CA GLU A 269 -7.88 -9.14 13.14
C GLU A 269 -7.12 -10.32 13.76
N ASN A 270 -7.41 -11.52 13.28
CA ASN A 270 -6.69 -12.73 13.67
C ASN A 270 -5.68 -13.08 12.58
N LEU A 271 -4.41 -12.81 12.84
CA LEU A 271 -3.34 -13.24 11.95
C LEU A 271 -2.86 -14.63 12.33
N TYR A 272 -2.23 -15.33 11.40
CA TYR A 272 -1.52 -16.57 11.66
C TYR A 272 -0.26 -16.64 10.80
N ILE A 273 0.76 -17.32 11.29
CA ILE A 273 1.93 -17.65 10.48
C ILE A 273 1.72 -19.03 9.86
N GLN A 274 1.72 -19.06 8.53
CA GLN A 274 1.68 -20.27 7.73
C GLN A 274 3.11 -20.65 7.33
N TRP A 275 3.58 -21.77 7.86
CA TRP A 275 4.86 -22.37 7.47
C TRP A 275 4.67 -23.25 6.26
N GLU A 276 5.54 -23.11 5.28
CA GLU A 276 5.51 -23.92 4.07
C GLU A 276 6.91 -24.40 3.71
N LYS A 277 7.01 -25.65 3.26
CA LYS A 277 8.24 -26.25 2.75
C LYS A 277 8.14 -26.40 1.25
N TRP A 278 9.23 -26.12 0.56
CA TRP A 278 9.35 -26.42 -0.86
C TRP A 278 9.59 -27.91 -1.10
N ASP A 279 8.71 -28.52 -1.89
CA ASP A 279 8.84 -29.89 -2.40
C ASP A 279 8.27 -29.94 -3.83
N LYS A 280 9.01 -29.35 -4.79
CA LYS A 280 8.60 -29.01 -6.18
C LYS A 280 7.44 -28.01 -6.29
N THR A 281 6.63 -27.92 -5.25
CA THR A 281 5.58 -26.94 -4.98
C THR A 281 5.64 -26.58 -3.51
N TRP A 282 5.12 -25.42 -3.14
CA TRP A 282 5.04 -25.03 -1.73
C TRP A 282 3.94 -25.82 -1.02
N LYS A 283 4.32 -26.62 -0.01
CA LYS A 283 3.39 -27.41 0.80
C LYS A 283 3.27 -26.82 2.20
N ILE A 284 2.03 -26.67 2.67
CA ILE A 284 1.74 -26.18 4.02
C ILE A 284 2.21 -27.23 5.03
N SER A 285 3.05 -26.79 5.96
CA SER A 285 3.51 -27.58 7.10
C SER A 285 2.65 -27.28 8.33
N ASP A 286 2.53 -26.00 8.70
CA ASP A 286 1.85 -25.59 9.93
C ASP A 286 1.11 -24.27 9.74
N LYS A 287 0.06 -24.07 10.54
CA LYS A 287 -0.61 -22.77 10.71
C LYS A 287 -0.66 -22.46 12.19
N ILE A 288 0.06 -21.44 12.61
CA ILE A 288 0.18 -21.08 14.02
C ILE A 288 -0.49 -19.73 14.24
N PRO A 289 -1.61 -19.65 14.98
CA PRO A 289 -2.33 -18.42 15.19
C PRO A 289 -1.48 -17.42 15.97
N LEU A 290 -1.54 -16.16 15.55
CA LEU A 290 -0.97 -15.03 16.25
C LEU A 290 -2.09 -14.33 17.03
N SER A 291 -2.01 -14.34 18.35
CA SER A 291 -2.93 -13.59 19.18
C SER A 291 -2.60 -12.10 19.11
N ILE A 292 -3.39 -11.35 18.36
CA ILE A 292 -3.31 -9.89 18.29
C ILE A 292 -4.24 -9.31 19.35
N LYS A 293 -3.67 -8.70 20.39
CA LYS A 293 -4.41 -7.87 21.35
C LYS A 293 -3.82 -6.47 21.33
N GLY A 294 -4.60 -5.48 20.90
CA GLY A 294 -4.35 -4.02 20.97
C GLY A 294 -2.90 -3.53 20.79
N GLY A 295 -2.63 -2.87 19.66
CA GLY A 295 -1.30 -2.45 19.23
C GLY A 295 -0.96 -1.06 19.75
N ASN A 296 0.29 -0.87 20.15
CA ASN A 296 0.86 0.46 20.31
C ASN A 296 1.09 1.10 18.91
N LEU A 297 1.44 2.39 18.85
CA LEU A 297 1.79 3.15 17.62
C LEU A 297 2.85 2.47 16.73
N TRP A 298 3.52 1.45 17.25
CA TRP A 298 4.70 0.82 16.71
C TRP A 298 4.41 -0.57 16.11
N GLY A 299 3.17 -1.06 16.24
CA GLY A 299 2.71 -2.33 15.69
C GLY A 299 2.82 -3.52 16.64
N TYR A 300 2.12 -4.60 16.29
CA TYR A 300 2.09 -5.87 17.00
C TYR A 300 3.36 -6.67 16.74
N ARG A 301 3.97 -7.16 17.80
CA ARG A 301 5.13 -8.06 17.74
C ARG A 301 4.64 -9.47 18.01
N ALA A 302 4.86 -10.35 17.06
CA ALA A 302 4.46 -11.73 17.14
C ALA A 302 5.61 -12.62 16.68
N PHE A 303 5.74 -13.78 17.30
CA PHE A 303 6.69 -14.78 16.85
C PHE A 303 6.09 -16.17 16.96
N THR A 304 6.67 -17.07 16.17
CA THR A 304 6.40 -18.49 16.23
C THR A 304 7.71 -19.24 16.07
N TYR A 305 7.73 -20.50 16.48
CA TYR A 305 8.93 -21.32 16.34
C TYR A 305 8.60 -22.72 15.85
N LYS A 306 9.56 -23.33 15.17
CA LYS A 306 9.50 -24.70 14.69
C LYS A 306 10.68 -25.50 15.24
N LYS A 307 10.39 -26.62 15.89
CA LYS A 307 11.39 -27.60 16.33
C LYS A 307 11.60 -28.72 15.30
N ASN A 308 10.50 -29.17 14.69
CA ASN A 308 10.50 -30.26 13.72
C ASN A 308 10.57 -29.67 12.31
N TYR A 309 11.78 -29.39 11.84
CA TYR A 309 12.07 -28.92 10.49
C TYR A 309 13.04 -29.89 9.79
N SER A 310 13.29 -29.64 8.52
CA SER A 310 14.16 -30.44 7.68
C SER A 310 14.88 -29.54 6.71
N ASP A 311 15.97 -30.03 6.13
CA ASP A 311 16.77 -29.29 5.15
C ASP A 311 15.95 -28.86 3.92
N GLY A 312 16.39 -27.76 3.32
CA GLY A 312 15.83 -27.22 2.08
C GLY A 312 15.21 -25.84 2.22
N LEU A 313 14.41 -25.46 1.23
CA LEU A 313 13.75 -24.15 1.18
C LEU A 313 12.44 -24.14 1.96
N TRP A 314 12.28 -23.11 2.77
CA TRP A 314 11.12 -22.83 3.60
C TRP A 314 10.63 -21.42 3.36
N ARG A 315 9.34 -21.20 3.62
CA ARG A 315 8.79 -19.86 3.74
C ARG A 315 7.80 -19.78 4.88
N ALA A 316 7.79 -18.64 5.55
CA ALA A 316 6.80 -18.30 6.54
C ALA A 316 6.01 -17.09 6.04
N ARG A 317 4.69 -17.24 5.99
CA ARG A 317 3.76 -16.21 5.54
C ARG A 317 2.90 -15.73 6.70
N VAL A 318 2.81 -14.42 6.87
CA VAL A 318 1.83 -13.80 7.76
C VAL A 318 0.54 -13.67 6.97
N MET A 319 -0.49 -14.36 7.44
CA MET A 319 -1.78 -14.46 6.80
C MET A 319 -2.87 -13.85 7.68
N SER A 320 -3.83 -13.17 7.06
CA SER A 320 -5.08 -12.75 7.71
C SER A 320 -6.12 -13.87 7.72
N SER A 321 -7.17 -13.71 8.54
CA SER A 321 -8.26 -14.68 8.66
C SER A 321 -9.00 -14.93 7.34
N ASP A 322 -9.06 -13.93 6.45
CA ASP A 322 -9.60 -14.01 5.10
C ASP A 322 -8.60 -14.56 4.05
N LYS A 323 -7.51 -15.19 4.51
CA LYS A 323 -6.48 -15.86 3.69
C LYS A 323 -5.68 -14.92 2.77
N ARG A 324 -5.54 -13.65 3.14
CA ARG A 324 -4.68 -12.69 2.42
C ARG A 324 -3.28 -12.68 3.02
N GLU A 325 -2.27 -12.55 2.15
CA GLU A 325 -0.89 -12.43 2.59
C GLU A 325 -0.57 -10.99 2.94
N VAL A 326 -0.14 -10.78 4.18
CA VAL A 326 0.34 -9.48 4.69
C VAL A 326 1.86 -9.39 4.49
N ALA A 327 2.56 -10.46 4.81
CA ALA A 327 4.03 -10.55 4.79
C ALA A 327 4.49 -11.95 4.41
N ARG A 328 5.73 -12.06 3.95
CA ARG A 328 6.43 -13.34 3.87
C ARG A 328 7.93 -13.19 4.08
N VAL A 329 8.55 -14.25 4.56
CA VAL A 329 10.00 -14.45 4.56
C VAL A 329 10.31 -15.83 3.99
N GLU A 330 11.21 -15.89 3.02
CA GLU A 330 11.69 -17.13 2.41
C GLU A 330 13.12 -17.37 2.90
N PHE A 331 13.46 -18.61 3.23
CA PHE A 331 14.76 -18.96 3.80
C PHE A 331 15.14 -20.42 3.53
N SER A 332 16.44 -20.72 3.49
CA SER A 332 16.96 -22.08 3.40
C SER A 332 17.38 -22.58 4.77
N ILE A 333 17.08 -23.83 5.10
CA ILE A 333 17.60 -24.52 6.28
C ILE A 333 18.69 -25.48 5.84
N SER A 334 19.85 -25.40 6.49
CA SER A 334 21.00 -26.28 6.24
C SER A 334 21.79 -26.54 7.52
N PRO A 335 22.51 -27.65 7.64
CA PRO A 335 23.34 -27.91 8.82
C PRO A 335 24.49 -26.90 8.91
N SER A 336 24.75 -26.42 10.13
CA SER A 336 25.89 -25.55 10.39
C SER A 336 27.19 -26.33 10.32
N LYS A 337 28.15 -25.82 9.55
CA LYS A 337 29.52 -26.35 9.48
C LYS A 337 30.48 -25.68 10.48
N ILE A 338 30.00 -24.68 11.23
CA ILE A 338 30.84 -23.82 12.07
C ILE A 338 30.62 -24.18 13.55
N GLN A 339 31.72 -24.37 14.27
CA GLN A 339 31.71 -24.83 15.66
C GLN A 339 31.36 -23.69 16.64
N GLU A 340 31.83 -22.46 16.40
CA GLU A 340 31.48 -21.28 17.19
C GLU A 340 30.47 -20.39 16.48
N ARG A 341 29.52 -19.83 17.23
CA ARG A 341 28.50 -18.92 16.71
C ARG A 341 28.78 -17.52 17.20
N GLU A 342 28.91 -16.60 16.27
CA GLU A 342 28.82 -15.18 16.60
C GLU A 342 27.38 -14.71 16.43
N TRP A 343 26.84 -14.11 17.49
CA TRP A 343 25.48 -13.58 17.49
C TRP A 343 25.46 -12.10 17.14
N ASN A 344 24.56 -11.74 16.23
CA ASN A 344 24.03 -10.39 16.09
C ASN A 344 22.70 -10.34 16.85
N ILE A 345 22.67 -9.59 17.95
CA ILE A 345 21.48 -9.44 18.78
C ILE A 345 20.78 -8.15 18.38
N ILE A 346 19.61 -8.29 17.78
CA ILE A 346 18.80 -7.15 17.38
C ILE A 346 17.72 -6.92 18.45
N THR A 347 17.74 -5.74 19.05
CA THR A 347 16.74 -5.33 20.04
C THR A 347 15.56 -4.66 19.33
N GLU A 348 14.37 -5.20 19.56
CA GLU A 348 13.09 -4.62 19.12
C GLU A 348 12.28 -4.21 20.34
N GLU A 349 12.31 -2.91 20.64
CA GLU A 349 11.44 -2.23 21.61
C GLU A 349 10.05 -2.00 21.05
#